data_AF-A0A952NI71-F1
#
_entry.id   AF-A0A952NI71-F1
#
_cell.length_a   1.000
_cell.length_b   1.000
_cell.length_c   1.000
_cell.angle_alpha   90.00
_cell.angle_beta   90.00
_cell.angle_gamma   90.00
#
_symmetry.space_group_name_H-M   'P 1'
#
loop_
_entity.id
_entity.type
_entity.pdbx_description
1 polymer ?
#
loop_
_entity_poly.entity_id
_entity_poly.type
_entity_poly.pdbx_seq_one_letter_code
_entity_poly.pdbx_strand_id
1 'polypeptide(L)'
;MSLRAYFEGLIEKVESSEEIQNDGKDANGFYKPTRSIVLKHLNLLRDLHDKPRAREMVKSSWSLIVEHLPPEWLALSPTDKADLKKILE
;
A
#
# COMPACT_ATOMS: atom_id res chain seq x y z
N MET A 1 -1.60 -3.11 16.92
CA MET A 1 -1.31 -4.12 15.90
C MET A 1 0.15 -3.96 15.49
N SER A 2 0.71 -4.81 14.62
CA SER A 2 2.01 -4.54 14.00
C SER A 2 1.80 -4.00 12.59
N LEU A 3 2.77 -3.24 12.05
CA LEU A 3 2.72 -2.77 10.66
C LEU A 3 2.54 -3.92 9.66
N ARG A 4 3.14 -5.08 9.93
CA ARG A 4 2.92 -6.29 9.13
C ARG A 4 1.45 -6.68 9.06
N ALA A 5 0.78 -6.80 10.20
CA ALA A 5 -0.63 -7.18 10.27
C ALA A 5 -1.53 -6.11 9.61
N TYR A 6 -1.16 -4.84 9.73
CA TYR A 6 -1.84 -3.76 9.03
C TYR A 6 -1.76 -3.92 7.50
N PHE A 7 -0.56 -4.17 6.95
CA PHE A 7 -0.42 -4.38 5.51
C PHE A 7 -1.10 -5.68 5.04
N GLU A 8 -1.06 -6.74 5.82
CA GLU A 8 -1.81 -7.99 5.54
C GLU A 8 -3.32 -7.72 5.47
N GLY A 9 -3.89 -6.96 6.41
CA GLY A 9 -5.31 -6.58 6.36
C GLY A 9 -5.67 -5.71 5.14
N LEU A 10 -4.77 -4.83 4.69
CA LEU A 10 -4.97 -4.09 3.45
C LEU A 10 -4.93 -4.99 2.20
N ILE A 11 -4.04 -5.99 2.18
CA ILE A 11 -3.96 -6.96 1.08
C ILE A 11 -5.28 -7.71 0.97
N GLU A 12 -5.75 -8.29 2.07
CA GLU A 12 -7.03 -9.02 2.11
C GLU A 12 -8.20 -8.14 1.66
N LYS A 13 -8.22 -6.88 2.11
CA LYS A 13 -9.25 -5.91 1.72
C LYS A 13 -9.21 -5.58 0.23
N VAL A 14 -8.03 -5.45 -0.38
CA VAL A 14 -7.89 -5.19 -1.82
C VAL A 14 -8.23 -6.43 -2.65
N GLU A 15 -7.84 -7.61 -2.20
CA GLU A 15 -8.15 -8.88 -2.88
C GLU A 15 -9.66 -9.15 -2.91
N SER A 16 -10.36 -8.85 -1.81
CA SER A 16 -11.82 -9.00 -1.68
C SER A 16 -12.63 -7.82 -2.21
N SER A 17 -11.98 -6.72 -2.61
CA SER A 17 -12.67 -5.51 -3.06
C SER A 17 -13.29 -5.69 -4.44
N GLU A 18 -14.50 -5.17 -4.62
CA GLU A 18 -15.09 -4.94 -5.94
C GLU A 18 -14.77 -3.53 -6.49
N GLU A 19 -14.27 -2.61 -5.66
CA GLU A 19 -13.96 -1.22 -6.00
C GLU A 19 -12.58 -1.06 -6.65
N ILE A 20 -11.57 -1.78 -6.14
CA ILE A 20 -10.22 -1.77 -6.71
C ILE A 20 -10.13 -2.88 -7.75
N GLN A 21 -10.35 -2.57 -9.01
CA GLN A 21 -10.28 -3.53 -10.12
C GLN A 21 -9.12 -3.27 -11.07
N ASN A 22 -8.86 -4.25 -11.94
CA ASN A 22 -7.94 -4.10 -13.06
C ASN A 22 -8.75 -3.70 -14.31
N ASP A 23 -9.30 -2.49 -14.33
CA ASP A 23 -10.21 -2.01 -15.36
C ASP A 23 -9.97 -0.54 -15.76
N GLY A 24 -9.14 0.18 -15.01
CA GLY A 24 -8.77 1.56 -15.32
C GLY A 24 -8.01 1.68 -16.65
N LYS A 25 -8.23 2.78 -17.37
CA LYS A 25 -7.35 3.26 -18.44
C LYS A 25 -6.63 4.51 -17.97
N ASP A 26 -5.35 4.64 -18.29
CA ASP A 26 -4.61 5.88 -18.02
C ASP A 26 -5.02 7.00 -19.00
N ALA A 27 -4.47 8.20 -18.81
CA ALA A 27 -4.76 9.37 -19.66
C ALA A 27 -4.39 9.17 -21.15
N ASN A 28 -3.59 8.15 -21.46
CA ASN A 28 -3.17 7.78 -22.80
C ASN A 28 -3.96 6.57 -23.36
N GLY A 29 -4.96 6.08 -22.61
CA GLY A 29 -5.81 4.97 -23.02
C GLY A 29 -5.24 3.57 -22.78
N PHE A 30 -4.09 3.44 -22.10
CA PHE A 30 -3.50 2.13 -21.77
C PHE A 30 -4.19 1.49 -20.58
N TYR A 31 -4.31 0.16 -20.63
CA TYR A 31 -4.81 -0.63 -19.52
C TYR A 31 -3.93 -0.48 -18.29
N LYS A 32 -4.54 -0.08 -17.18
CA LYS A 32 -3.89 0.07 -15.89
C LYS A 32 -4.32 -1.09 -14.99
N PRO A 33 -3.45 -2.08 -14.74
CA PRO A 33 -3.75 -3.18 -13.82
C PRO A 33 -3.66 -2.70 -12.36
N THR A 34 -4.56 -1.80 -11.97
CA THR A 34 -4.53 -1.07 -10.70
C THR A 34 -4.50 -1.99 -9.49
N ARG A 35 -5.37 -3.01 -9.43
CA ARG A 35 -5.35 -4.02 -8.35
C ARG A 35 -4.00 -4.72 -8.27
N SER A 36 -3.47 -5.19 -9.39
CA SER A 36 -2.19 -5.93 -9.41
C SER A 36 -1.02 -5.05 -8.95
N ILE A 37 -1.01 -3.78 -9.35
CA ILE A 37 0.00 -2.80 -8.92
C ILE A 37 -0.12 -2.55 -7.40
N VAL A 38 -1.32 -2.29 -6.91
CA VAL A 38 -1.59 -2.06 -5.48
C VAL A 38 -1.15 -3.27 -4.65
N LEU A 39 -1.57 -4.49 -5.03
CA LEU A 39 -1.20 -5.71 -4.32
C LEU A 39 0.32 -5.92 -4.31
N LYS A 40 1.01 -5.67 -5.42
CA LYS A 40 2.47 -5.73 -5.47
C LYS A 40 3.11 -4.79 -4.44
N HIS A 41 2.66 -3.54 -4.38
CA HIS A 41 3.21 -2.55 -3.44
C HIS A 41 2.86 -2.86 -1.98
N LEU A 42 1.65 -3.35 -1.70
CA LEU A 42 1.29 -3.80 -0.34
C LEU A 42 2.13 -4.99 0.13
N ASN A 43 2.42 -5.95 -0.75
CA ASN A 43 3.32 -7.06 -0.42
C ASN A 43 4.75 -6.57 -0.14
N LEU A 44 5.27 -5.62 -0.92
CA LEU A 44 6.57 -4.99 -0.65
C LEU A 44 6.58 -4.31 0.72
N LEU A 45 5.53 -3.57 1.06
CA LEU A 45 5.41 -2.91 2.37
C LEU A 45 5.38 -3.94 3.51
N ARG A 46 4.57 -5.00 3.39
CA ARG A 46 4.53 -6.11 4.35
C ARG A 46 5.92 -6.71 4.58
N ASP A 47 6.69 -6.93 3.52
CA ASP A 47 7.95 -7.67 3.61
C ASP A 47 9.16 -6.80 3.98
N LEU A 48 9.09 -5.49 3.75
CA LEU A 48 10.26 -4.61 3.78
C LEU A 48 10.20 -3.46 4.79
N HIS A 49 9.05 -3.22 5.44
CA HIS A 49 8.90 -2.14 6.42
C HIS A 49 9.90 -2.22 7.58
N ASP A 50 10.37 -3.42 7.93
CA ASP A 50 11.34 -3.66 9.01
C ASP A 50 12.80 -3.67 8.51
N LYS A 51 13.06 -3.44 7.22
CA LYS A 51 14.39 -3.50 6.59
C LYS A 51 14.96 -2.08 6.40
N PRO A 52 16.00 -1.68 7.17
CA PRO A 52 16.55 -0.32 7.06
C PRO A 52 17.09 0.03 5.67
N ARG A 53 17.63 -0.96 4.94
CA ARG A 53 18.18 -0.77 3.58
C ARG A 53 17.09 -0.63 2.50
N ALA A 54 15.85 -0.98 2.81
CA ALA A 54 14.72 -0.93 1.87
C ALA A 54 13.90 0.36 1.99
N ARG A 55 14.38 1.33 2.78
CA ARG A 55 13.66 2.56 3.13
C ARG A 55 13.09 3.32 1.94
N GLU A 56 13.91 3.55 0.90
CA GLU A 56 13.47 4.24 -0.32
C GLU A 56 12.36 3.47 -1.05
N MET A 57 12.44 2.14 -1.07
CA MET A 57 11.43 1.29 -1.70
C MET A 57 10.12 1.28 -0.90
N VAL A 58 10.20 1.29 0.44
CA VAL A 58 9.02 1.43 1.32
C VAL A 58 8.36 2.78 1.09
N LYS A 59 9.14 3.87 1.01
CA LYS A 59 8.63 5.22 0.75
C LYS A 59 7.95 5.34 -0.61
N SER A 60 8.60 4.85 -1.67
CA SER A 60 8.01 4.82 -3.02
C SER A 60 6.72 3.99 -3.05
N SER A 61 6.73 2.82 -2.42
CA SER A 61 5.55 1.95 -2.38
C SER A 61 4.41 2.59 -1.60
N TRP A 62 4.69 3.21 -0.45
CA TRP A 62 3.68 3.89 0.35
C TRP A 62 3.04 5.06 -0.39
N SER A 63 3.83 5.87 -1.11
CA SER A 63 3.30 6.96 -1.95
C SER A 63 2.28 6.44 -2.97
N LEU A 64 2.60 5.34 -3.64
CA LEU A 64 1.73 4.75 -4.64
C LEU A 64 0.44 4.21 -4.01
N ILE A 65 0.51 3.60 -2.83
CA ILE A 65 -0.66 3.15 -2.09
C ILE A 65 -1.59 4.30 -1.72
N VAL A 66 -1.04 5.43 -1.22
CA VAL A 66 -1.84 6.61 -0.87
C VAL A 66 -2.56 7.22 -2.08
N GLU A 67 -1.97 7.12 -3.27
CA GLU A 67 -2.59 7.61 -4.51
C GLU A 67 -3.73 6.73 -5.03
N HIS A 68 -3.71 5.42 -4.72
CA HIS A 68 -4.60 4.43 -5.34
C HIS A 68 -5.63 3.84 -4.40
N LEU A 69 -5.42 3.92 -3.09
CA LEU A 69 -6.39 3.45 -2.10
C LEU A 69 -7.22 4.60 -1.55
N PRO A 70 -8.51 4.35 -1.23
CA PRO A 70 -9.34 5.32 -0.55
C PRO A 70 -8.73 5.73 0.81
N PRO A 71 -8.70 7.03 1.17
CA PRO A 71 -8.09 7.49 2.42
C PRO A 71 -8.64 6.83 3.68
N GLU A 72 -9.92 6.45 3.69
CA GLU A 72 -10.59 5.79 4.80
C GLU A 72 -10.12 4.33 5.01
N TRP A 73 -9.45 3.73 4.02
CA TRP A 73 -8.80 2.44 4.18
C TRP A 73 -7.43 2.57 4.86
N LEU A 74 -6.82 3.75 4.81
CA LEU A 74 -5.47 4.02 5.31
C LEU A 74 -5.45 4.43 6.80
N ALA A 75 -6.49 4.03 7.54
CA ALA A 75 -6.63 4.30 8.96
C ALA A 75 -5.61 3.48 9.78
N LEU A 76 -4.62 4.17 10.33
CA LEU A 76 -3.58 3.59 11.19
C LEU A 76 -3.89 3.87 12.66
N SER A 77 -3.53 2.93 13.54
CA SER A 77 -3.48 3.22 14.98
C SER A 77 -2.41 4.27 15.27
N PRO A 78 -2.48 5.02 16.39
CA PRO A 78 -1.46 6.01 16.74
C PRO A 78 -0.04 5.44 16.78
N THR A 79 0.10 4.19 17.25
CA THR A 79 1.38 3.48 17.33
C THR A 79 1.90 3.13 15.93
N ASP A 80 1.07 2.51 15.09
CA ASP A 80 1.46 2.12 13.73
C ASP A 80 1.80 3.34 12.87
N LYS A 81 1.07 4.46 13.07
CA LYS A 81 1.37 5.73 12.42
C LYS A 81 2.75 6.28 12.81
N ALA A 82 3.11 6.20 14.09
CA ALA A 82 4.42 6.65 14.55
C ALA A 82 5.55 5.78 13.99
N ASP A 83 5.35 4.46 13.91
CA ASP A 83 6.36 3.54 13.38
C ASP A 83 6.51 3.67 11.87
N LEU A 84 5.40 3.82 11.12
CA LEU A 84 5.47 4.10 9.69
C LEU A 84 6.16 5.44 9.42
N LYS A 85 5.88 6.47 10.22
CA LYS A 85 6.52 7.77 10.09
C LYS A 85 8.05 7.69 10.23
N LYS A 86 8.56 6.93 11.20
CA LYS A 86 10.02 6.72 11.38
C LYS A 86 10.68 6.05 10.17
N ILE A 87 9.93 5.21 9.44
CA ILE A 87 10.44 4.55 8.24
C ILE A 87 10.45 5.54 7.06
N LEU A 88 9.50 6.46 7.00
CA LEU A 88 9.37 7.42 5.90
C LEU A 88 10.30 8.64 6.04
N GLU A 89 10.65 9.06 7.27
CA GLU A 89 11.51 10.22 7.65
C GLU A 89 12.98 9.91 7.85
#